data_AF-A0A561VHB6-F1
#
_entry.id   AF-A0A561VHB6-F1
#
_cell.length_a   1.000
_cell.length_b   1.000
_cell.length_c   1.000
_cell.angle_alpha   90.00
_cell.angle_beta   90.00
_cell.angle_gamma   90.00
#
_symmetry.space_group_name_H-M   'P 1'
#
loop_
_entity.id
_entity.type
_entity.pdbx_description
1 polymer ?
#
loop_
_entity_poly.entity_id
_entity_poly.type
_entity_poly.pdbx_seq_one_letter_code
_entity_poly.pdbx_strand_id
1 'polypeptide(L)'
;MRDRNQDRPVFRERSWEADRARYESRARSMRADELRNGGHTFREHVDVGPADTERRVRTGINARGVASLRIPEHATRWTSDRAVARAAEQVWRSPEAQRAVAEQNRARPHGGSPTTMGFTARISLPEALGPNWRSMVAGHSRSPDGIRTARFTDRSEAVAVWRMNDEGKWYLRTCYPYP
;
A
#
# COMPACT_ATOMS: atom_id res chain seq x y z
N MET A 1 30.35 44.29 -8.88
CA MET A 1 30.05 43.15 -9.76
C MET A 1 29.63 41.98 -8.90
N ARG A 2 28.48 41.36 -9.21
CA ARG A 2 27.89 40.23 -8.47
C ARG A 2 28.52 38.94 -8.98
N ASP A 3 29.19 38.20 -8.10
CA ASP A 3 29.50 36.79 -8.36
C ASP A 3 28.44 35.92 -7.67
N ARG A 4 27.38 35.60 -8.42
CA ARG A 4 26.37 34.61 -8.02
C ARG A 4 26.73 33.29 -8.67
N ASN A 5 27.78 32.65 -8.19
CA ASN A 5 28.06 31.27 -8.58
C ASN A 5 27.21 30.33 -7.71
N GLN A 6 26.03 30.07 -8.27
CA GLN A 6 25.11 28.96 -8.05
C GLN A 6 25.59 27.85 -7.10
N ASP A 7 25.12 27.90 -5.85
CA ASP A 7 24.89 26.71 -5.04
C ASP A 7 23.77 25.89 -5.69
N ARG A 8 24.13 25.01 -6.63
CA ARG A 8 23.24 23.92 -7.05
C ARG A 8 23.13 22.95 -5.88
N PRO A 9 21.94 22.65 -5.34
CA PRO A 9 21.82 21.62 -4.33
C PRO A 9 22.17 20.28 -4.98
N VAL A 10 23.28 19.69 -4.52
CA VAL A 10 23.63 18.29 -4.77
C VAL A 10 22.57 17.45 -4.07
N PHE A 11 21.46 17.18 -4.76
CA PHE A 11 20.46 16.22 -4.34
C PHE A 11 21.12 14.84 -4.40
N ARG A 12 21.70 14.46 -3.25
CA ARG A 12 22.60 13.31 -3.05
C ARG A 12 22.05 12.01 -3.64
N GLU A 13 22.67 11.50 -4.71
CA GLU A 13 22.48 10.12 -5.19
C GLU A 13 22.65 9.07 -4.07
N ARG A 14 23.49 9.36 -3.07
CA ARG A 14 23.65 8.53 -1.86
C ARG A 14 22.36 8.32 -1.05
N SER A 15 21.37 9.22 -1.12
CA SER A 15 20.10 9.03 -0.39
C SER A 15 19.16 8.07 -1.09
N TRP A 16 19.22 7.96 -2.42
CA TRP A 16 18.31 7.11 -3.18
C TRP A 16 18.66 5.62 -3.09
N GLU A 17 19.95 5.28 -3.10
CA GLU A 17 20.41 3.90 -2.95
C GLU A 17 20.22 3.37 -1.53
N ALA A 18 20.50 4.20 -0.51
CA ALA A 18 20.25 3.84 0.89
C ALA A 18 18.74 3.62 1.17
N ASP A 19 17.88 4.50 0.63
CA ASP A 19 16.43 4.30 0.68
C ASP A 19 16.00 3.03 -0.06
N ARG A 20 16.61 2.75 -1.21
CA ARG A 20 16.33 1.54 -1.99
C ARG A 20 16.62 0.28 -1.17
N ALA A 21 17.83 0.13 -0.64
CA ALA A 21 18.22 -1.04 0.15
C ALA A 21 17.35 -1.22 1.40
N ARG A 22 17.00 -0.11 2.07
CA ARG A 22 16.09 -0.12 3.22
C ARG A 22 14.72 -0.69 2.85
N TYR A 23 14.10 -0.20 1.77
CA TYR A 23 12.76 -0.65 1.39
C TYR A 23 12.74 -2.05 0.77
N GLU A 24 13.82 -2.48 0.11
CA GLU A 24 13.98 -3.87 -0.32
C GLU A 24 14.04 -4.82 0.88
N SER A 25 14.84 -4.48 1.90
CA SER A 25 14.89 -5.24 3.15
C SER A 25 13.52 -5.29 3.84
N ARG A 26 12.85 -4.14 3.93
CA ARG A 26 11.51 -4.03 4.53
C ARG A 26 10.47 -4.85 3.77
N ALA A 27 10.48 -4.81 2.44
CA ALA A 27 9.58 -5.60 1.61
C ALA A 27 9.77 -7.10 1.84
N ARG A 28 11.01 -7.60 1.96
CA ARG A 28 11.29 -9.01 2.30
C ARG A 28 10.67 -9.41 3.63
N SER A 29 10.81 -8.58 4.67
CA SER A 29 10.16 -8.83 5.96
C SER A 29 8.64 -8.86 5.84
N MET A 30 8.05 -7.92 5.10
CA MET A 30 6.61 -7.88 4.90
C MET A 30 6.09 -9.09 4.10
N ARG A 31 6.86 -9.62 3.14
CA ARG A 31 6.53 -10.87 2.44
C ARG A 31 6.56 -12.07 3.38
N ALA A 32 7.56 -12.14 4.26
CA ALA A 32 7.62 -13.19 5.28
C ALA A 32 6.41 -13.12 6.24
N ASP A 33 6.05 -11.91 6.69
CA ASP A 33 4.86 -11.69 7.52
C ASP A 33 3.57 -12.04 6.78
N GLU A 34 3.48 -11.75 5.48
CA GLU A 34 2.36 -12.12 4.63
C GLU A 34 2.15 -13.64 4.62
N LEU A 35 3.22 -14.40 4.39
CA LEU A 35 3.19 -15.87 4.35
C LEU A 35 2.77 -16.45 5.71
N ARG A 36 3.31 -15.89 6.79
CA ARG A 36 3.07 -16.38 8.15
C ARG A 36 1.66 -16.06 8.66
N ASN A 37 1.13 -14.86 8.40
CA ASN A 37 -0.09 -14.36 9.03
C ASN A 37 -1.29 -14.30 8.06
N GLY A 38 -1.15 -14.84 6.85
CA GLY A 38 -2.21 -14.89 5.84
C GLY A 38 -2.53 -13.53 5.21
N GLY A 39 -1.56 -12.62 5.14
CA GLY A 39 -1.69 -11.39 4.36
C GLY A 39 -1.87 -11.68 2.87
N HIS A 40 -2.12 -10.64 2.08
CA HIS A 40 -2.22 -10.75 0.63
C HIS A 40 -1.82 -9.47 -0.11
N THR A 41 -1.07 -8.58 0.54
CA THR A 41 -0.54 -7.34 -0.05
C THR A 41 0.22 -7.62 -1.35
N PHE A 42 1.23 -8.49 -1.31
CA PHE A 42 2.12 -8.75 -2.44
C PHE A 42 1.41 -9.60 -3.50
N ARG A 43 0.81 -10.71 -3.07
CA ARG A 43 0.08 -11.61 -3.97
C ARG A 43 -1.06 -10.94 -4.72
N GLU A 44 -1.78 -10.00 -4.10
CA GLU A 44 -2.88 -9.31 -4.78
C GLU A 44 -2.51 -7.98 -5.42
N HIS A 45 -1.50 -7.26 -4.93
CA HIS A 45 -1.24 -5.89 -5.38
C HIS A 45 0.17 -5.63 -5.87
N VAL A 46 1.06 -6.63 -5.92
CA VAL A 46 2.43 -6.46 -6.46
C VAL A 46 2.72 -7.48 -7.55
N ASP A 47 2.52 -8.77 -7.25
CA ASP A 47 2.88 -9.91 -8.11
C ASP A 47 1.92 -10.10 -9.29
N VAL A 48 1.13 -9.08 -9.61
CA VAL A 48 0.05 -9.13 -10.58
C VAL A 48 0.32 -8.17 -11.73
N GLY A 49 0.01 -8.63 -12.94
CA GLY A 49 0.24 -7.86 -14.16
C GLY A 49 -0.94 -6.97 -14.54
N PRO A 50 -0.78 -6.15 -15.60
CA PRO A 50 -1.88 -5.42 -16.22
C PRO A 50 -3.07 -6.34 -16.57
N ALA A 51 -2.82 -7.51 -17.15
CA ALA A 51 -3.84 -8.50 -17.51
C ALA A 51 -4.64 -9.01 -16.29
N ASP A 52 -4.01 -9.19 -15.13
CA ASP A 52 -4.70 -9.59 -13.90
C ASP A 52 -5.61 -8.49 -13.38
N THR A 53 -5.12 -7.24 -13.38
CA THR A 53 -5.95 -6.09 -12.95
C THR A 53 -7.15 -5.90 -13.87
N GLU A 54 -6.97 -6.05 -15.19
CA GLU A 54 -8.08 -5.99 -16.14
C GLU A 54 -9.09 -7.13 -15.92
N ARG A 55 -8.61 -8.37 -15.77
CA ARG A 55 -9.46 -9.55 -15.48
C ARG A 55 -10.28 -9.34 -14.22
N ARG A 56 -9.70 -8.78 -13.15
CA ARG A 56 -10.40 -8.51 -11.88
C ARG A 56 -11.55 -7.54 -12.03
N VAL A 57 -11.34 -6.43 -12.73
CA VAL A 57 -12.39 -5.45 -13.02
C VAL A 57 -13.47 -6.07 -13.90
N ARG A 58 -13.10 -6.98 -14.80
CA ARG A 58 -14.03 -7.67 -15.70
C ARG A 58 -14.90 -8.70 -14.97
N THR A 59 -14.29 -9.52 -14.13
CA THR A 59 -14.90 -10.75 -13.60
C THR A 59 -15.29 -10.69 -12.12
N GLY A 60 -14.74 -9.74 -11.36
CA GLY A 60 -14.85 -9.72 -9.90
C GLY A 60 -14.00 -10.77 -9.18
N ILE A 61 -13.22 -11.57 -9.90
CA ILE A 61 -12.37 -12.61 -9.32
C ILE A 61 -11.02 -11.99 -8.95
N ASN A 62 -10.62 -12.06 -7.67
CA ASN A 62 -9.35 -11.51 -7.20
C ASN A 62 -8.12 -12.34 -7.65
N ALA A 63 -6.92 -11.94 -7.26
CA ALA A 63 -5.68 -12.64 -7.65
C ALA A 63 -5.63 -14.11 -7.23
N ARG A 64 -6.32 -14.44 -6.14
CA ARG A 64 -6.35 -15.76 -5.54
C ARG A 64 -7.44 -16.65 -6.15
N GLY A 65 -8.14 -16.20 -7.19
CA GLY A 65 -9.24 -16.94 -7.79
C GLY A 65 -10.55 -16.86 -6.98
N VAL A 66 -10.63 -16.00 -5.98
CA VAL A 66 -11.83 -15.86 -5.15
C VAL A 66 -12.75 -14.79 -5.75
N ALA A 67 -13.99 -15.18 -6.05
CA ALA A 67 -15.02 -14.26 -6.50
C ALA A 67 -15.37 -13.26 -5.39
N SER A 68 -15.36 -11.97 -5.74
CA SER A 68 -15.84 -10.91 -4.87
C SER A 68 -17.37 -10.85 -4.94
N LEU A 69 -18.02 -10.53 -3.81
CA LEU A 69 -19.48 -10.34 -3.75
C LEU A 69 -19.99 -9.28 -4.73
N ARG A 70 -19.13 -8.31 -5.08
CA ARG A 70 -19.38 -7.28 -6.07
C ARG A 70 -18.15 -7.15 -6.97
N ILE A 71 -18.38 -6.96 -8.27
CA ILE A 71 -17.33 -6.61 -9.22
C ILE A 71 -16.73 -5.26 -8.81
N PRO A 72 -15.43 -5.18 -8.52
CA PRO A 72 -14.81 -3.95 -8.04
C PRO A 72 -14.79 -2.90 -9.15
N GLU A 73 -14.96 -1.64 -8.77
CA GLU A 73 -14.82 -0.52 -9.70
C GLU A 73 -13.38 -0.37 -10.19
N HIS A 74 -12.42 -0.68 -9.32
CA HIS A 74 -11.00 -0.55 -9.57
C HIS A 74 -10.26 -1.83 -9.18
N ALA A 75 -9.29 -2.25 -9.99
CA ALA A 75 -8.27 -3.21 -9.58
C ALA A 75 -6.90 -2.58 -9.83
N THR A 76 -6.17 -2.37 -8.74
CA THR A 76 -4.93 -1.61 -8.73
C THR A 76 -3.78 -2.40 -8.17
N ARG A 77 -2.58 -1.96 -8.51
CA ARG A 77 -1.32 -2.59 -8.13
C ARG A 77 -0.23 -1.54 -7.89
N TRP A 78 0.73 -1.91 -7.07
CA TRP A 78 2.04 -1.30 -6.99
C TRP A 78 2.92 -1.84 -8.12
N THR A 79 3.78 -1.00 -8.67
CA THR A 79 4.71 -1.43 -9.73
C THR A 79 5.99 -2.06 -9.19
N SER A 80 6.21 -2.05 -7.87
CA SER A 80 7.36 -2.69 -7.21
C SER A 80 7.13 -2.98 -5.73
N ASP A 81 7.88 -3.94 -5.19
CA ASP A 81 8.00 -4.24 -3.75
C ASP A 81 8.36 -3.01 -2.91
N ARG A 82 9.28 -2.18 -3.41
CA ARG A 82 9.71 -0.95 -2.74
C ARG A 82 8.56 0.05 -2.59
N ALA A 83 7.73 0.20 -3.63
CA ALA A 83 6.61 1.13 -3.58
C ALA A 83 5.63 0.76 -2.45
N VAL A 84 5.26 -0.52 -2.35
CA VAL A 84 4.37 -0.97 -1.29
C VAL A 84 5.01 -0.89 0.09
N ALA A 85 6.30 -1.22 0.23
CA ALA A 85 6.98 -1.14 1.52
C ALA A 85 7.04 0.30 2.04
N ARG A 86 7.34 1.24 1.14
CA ARG A 86 7.32 2.67 1.46
C ARG A 86 5.91 3.15 1.82
N ALA A 87 4.91 2.83 1.01
CA ALA A 87 3.53 3.23 1.26
C ALA A 87 3.00 2.69 2.60
N ALA A 88 3.17 1.39 2.86
CA ALA A 88 2.72 0.77 4.11
C ALA A 88 3.42 1.37 5.34
N GLU A 89 4.72 1.69 5.25
CA GLU A 89 5.44 2.35 6.34
C GLU A 89 4.91 3.76 6.60
N GLN A 90 4.63 4.55 5.55
CA GLN A 90 4.07 5.89 5.74
C GLN A 90 2.64 5.84 6.27
N VAL A 91 1.81 4.91 5.79
CA VAL A 91 0.46 4.70 6.34
C VAL A 91 0.53 4.33 7.82
N TRP A 92 1.43 3.42 8.23
CA TRP A 92 1.60 3.05 9.64
C TRP A 92 1.98 4.24 10.53
N ARG A 93 2.78 5.17 10.00
CA ARG A 93 3.21 6.38 10.70
C ARG A 93 2.17 7.51 10.66
N SER A 94 1.06 7.34 9.93
CA SER A 94 0.08 8.40 9.74
C SER A 94 -0.69 8.69 11.05
N PRO A 95 -1.17 9.93 11.24
CA PRO A 95 -2.01 10.27 12.39
C PRO A 95 -3.30 9.42 12.48
N GLU A 96 -3.84 8.96 11.35
CA GLU A 96 -4.97 8.04 11.32
C GLU A 96 -4.62 6.68 11.92
N ALA A 97 -3.49 6.08 11.50
CA ALA A 97 -3.03 4.81 12.05
C ALA A 97 -2.70 4.90 13.55
N GLN A 98 -2.03 5.97 13.97
CA GLN A 98 -1.68 6.17 15.39
C GLN A 98 -2.94 6.30 16.27
N ARG A 99 -3.98 7.03 15.80
CA ARG A 99 -5.27 7.11 16.49
C ARG A 99 -5.97 5.76 16.54
N ALA A 100 -6.05 5.06 15.41
CA ALA A 100 -6.69 3.76 15.35
C ALA A 100 -6.00 2.72 16.27
N VAL A 101 -4.67 2.70 16.31
CA VAL A 101 -3.92 1.84 17.24
C VAL A 101 -4.23 2.19 18.69
N ALA A 102 -4.29 3.48 19.04
CA ALA A 102 -4.63 3.91 20.39
C ALA A 102 -6.06 3.52 20.79
N GLU A 103 -7.04 3.69 19.90
CA GLU A 103 -8.42 3.27 20.10
C GLU A 103 -8.54 1.76 20.29
N GLN A 104 -7.90 0.98 19.42
CA GLN A 104 -7.89 -0.47 19.51
C GLN A 104 -7.22 -0.96 20.80
N ASN A 105 -6.10 -0.35 21.21
CA ASN A 105 -5.43 -0.67 22.47
C ASN A 105 -6.29 -0.36 23.70
N ARG A 106 -7.10 0.72 23.67
CA ARG A 106 -8.06 1.04 24.74
C ARG A 106 -9.26 0.09 24.76
N ALA A 107 -9.69 -0.36 23.58
CA ALA A 107 -10.83 -1.26 23.43
C ALA A 107 -10.53 -2.72 23.79
N ARG A 108 -9.26 -3.08 24.08
CA ARG A 108 -8.88 -4.44 24.51
C ARG A 108 -9.62 -4.81 25.80
N PRO A 109 -10.59 -5.74 25.76
CA PRO A 109 -11.17 -6.29 26.98
C PRO A 109 -10.09 -7.09 27.70
N HIS A 110 -10.11 -7.10 29.03
CA HIS A 110 -9.33 -8.06 29.82
C HIS A 110 -9.88 -9.47 29.53
N GLY A 111 -9.38 -10.13 28.46
CA GLY A 111 -9.81 -11.47 28.04
C GLY A 111 -10.48 -11.60 26.67
N GLY A 112 -10.53 -10.54 25.85
CA GLY A 112 -11.04 -10.65 24.47
C GLY A 112 -10.05 -11.36 23.54
N SER A 113 -10.53 -12.24 22.66
CA SER A 113 -9.68 -12.92 21.66
C SER A 113 -8.99 -11.88 20.74
N PRO A 114 -7.64 -11.85 20.65
CA PRO A 114 -6.89 -10.89 19.81
C PRO A 114 -7.23 -10.96 18.31
N THR A 115 -7.80 -12.08 17.86
CA THR A 115 -7.90 -12.47 16.45
C THR A 115 -8.88 -11.65 15.61
N THR A 116 -9.75 -10.83 16.22
CA THR A 116 -10.70 -9.97 15.50
C THR A 116 -10.23 -8.54 15.36
N MET A 117 -9.17 -8.13 16.09
CA MET A 117 -8.70 -6.76 16.10
C MET A 117 -8.06 -6.37 14.75
N GLY A 118 -8.45 -5.21 14.25
CA GLY A 118 -8.01 -4.72 12.96
C GLY A 118 -8.35 -3.26 12.79
N PHE A 119 -7.58 -2.58 11.95
CA PHE A 119 -7.91 -1.22 11.52
C PHE A 119 -7.51 -0.99 10.08
N THR A 120 -8.11 0.02 9.46
CA THR A 120 -7.70 0.55 8.18
C THR A 120 -7.17 1.95 8.40
N ALA A 121 -6.10 2.32 7.70
CA ALA A 121 -5.59 3.67 7.68
C ALA A 121 -5.21 4.06 6.26
N ARG A 122 -5.20 5.36 5.99
CA ARG A 122 -4.98 5.94 4.69
C ARG A 122 -4.02 7.10 4.78
N ILE A 123 -3.41 7.41 3.64
CA ILE A 123 -2.59 8.60 3.43
C ILE A 123 -2.58 8.88 1.93
N SER A 124 -2.42 10.14 1.52
CA SER A 124 -2.35 10.47 0.10
C SER A 124 -1.13 9.79 -0.57
N LEU A 125 -1.28 9.32 -1.81
CA LEU A 125 -0.16 8.72 -2.56
C LEU A 125 1.04 9.67 -2.74
N PRO A 126 0.86 10.98 -3.02
CA PRO A 126 1.97 11.92 -3.06
C PRO A 126 2.77 11.97 -1.75
N GLU A 127 2.08 11.95 -0.61
CA GLU A 127 2.70 11.98 0.72
C GLU A 127 3.41 10.65 1.03
N ALA A 128 2.77 9.51 0.74
CA ALA A 128 3.37 8.20 0.95
C ALA A 128 4.65 7.97 0.13
N LEU A 129 4.63 8.34 -1.16
CA LEU A 129 5.62 7.88 -2.14
C LEU A 129 6.55 8.99 -2.63
N GLY A 130 6.19 10.26 -2.44
CA GLY A 130 6.98 11.42 -2.86
C GLY A 130 6.81 11.80 -4.34
N PRO A 131 7.72 12.63 -4.89
CA PRO A 131 7.54 13.31 -6.18
C PRO A 131 7.26 12.43 -7.41
N ASN A 132 7.67 11.16 -7.39
CA ASN A 132 7.53 10.24 -8.53
C ASN A 132 6.44 9.17 -8.33
N TRP A 133 5.52 9.40 -7.40
CA TRP A 133 4.53 8.40 -6.97
C TRP A 133 3.68 7.82 -8.10
N ARG A 134 3.38 8.61 -9.14
CA ARG A 134 2.53 8.18 -10.27
C ARG A 134 3.11 7.00 -11.05
N SER A 135 4.43 6.88 -11.09
CA SER A 135 5.13 5.74 -11.72
C SER A 135 5.11 4.46 -10.87
N MET A 136 4.69 4.58 -9.62
CA MET A 136 4.74 3.51 -8.62
C MET A 136 3.41 2.77 -8.46
N VAL A 137 2.38 3.23 -9.16
CA VAL A 137 1.02 2.70 -9.10
C VAL A 137 0.48 2.49 -10.51
N ALA A 138 -0.37 1.48 -10.67
CA ALA A 138 -1.07 1.20 -11.91
C ALA A 138 -2.38 0.47 -11.61
N GLY A 139 -3.24 0.33 -12.62
CA GLY A 139 -4.45 -0.46 -12.48
C GLY A 139 -5.42 -0.21 -13.60
N HIS A 140 -6.57 -0.86 -13.49
CA HIS A 140 -7.70 -0.66 -14.38
C HIS A 140 -8.93 -0.26 -13.58
N SER A 141 -9.79 0.51 -14.24
CA SER A 141 -11.08 0.94 -13.73
C SER A 141 -12.16 0.56 -14.71
N ARG A 142 -13.33 0.23 -14.17
CA ARG A 142 -14.54 0.12 -14.98
C ARG A 142 -15.01 1.51 -15.39
N SER A 143 -15.45 1.63 -16.62
CA SER A 143 -16.03 2.82 -17.25
C SER A 143 -17.33 2.41 -17.93
N PRO A 144 -18.28 3.33 -18.20
CA PRO A 144 -19.45 3.02 -19.01
C PRO A 144 -19.10 2.40 -20.37
N ASP A 145 -17.99 2.84 -20.98
CA ASP A 145 -17.54 2.39 -22.30
C ASP A 145 -16.61 1.16 -22.26
N GLY A 146 -16.43 0.52 -21.09
CA GLY A 146 -15.58 -0.66 -20.92
C GLY A 146 -14.51 -0.51 -19.85
N ILE A 147 -13.39 -1.22 -20.00
CA ILE A 147 -12.28 -1.18 -19.04
C ILE A 147 -11.21 -0.22 -19.53
N ARG A 148 -10.73 0.66 -18.66
CA ARG A 148 -9.68 1.64 -18.95
C ARG A 148 -8.60 1.64 -17.88
N THR A 149 -7.44 2.22 -18.17
CA THR A 149 -6.41 2.47 -17.15
C THR A 149 -6.99 3.33 -16.02
N ALA A 150 -6.70 2.98 -14.78
CA ALA A 150 -7.13 3.73 -13.61
C ALA A 150 -6.47 5.12 -13.59
N ARG A 151 -7.28 6.16 -13.36
CA ARG A 151 -6.81 7.55 -13.27
C ARG A 151 -6.51 7.90 -11.82
N PHE A 152 -5.23 7.98 -11.48
CA PHE A 152 -4.81 8.48 -10.17
C PHE A 152 -4.67 10.00 -10.17
N THR A 153 -5.06 10.64 -9.09
CA THR A 153 -5.01 12.10 -8.85
C THR A 153 -4.23 12.39 -7.56
N ASP A 154 -3.99 13.65 -7.25
CA ASP A 154 -3.28 13.99 -6.00
C ASP A 154 -4.14 13.72 -4.74
N ARG A 155 -5.42 13.37 -4.92
CA ARG A 155 -6.32 12.87 -3.86
C ARG A 155 -6.36 11.35 -3.76
N SER A 156 -5.68 10.63 -4.65
CA SER A 156 -5.57 9.18 -4.56
C SER A 156 -4.82 8.77 -3.30
N GLU A 157 -5.16 7.62 -2.74
CA GLU A 157 -4.71 7.21 -1.41
C GLU A 157 -3.90 5.90 -1.47
N ALA A 158 -2.92 5.75 -0.58
CA ALA A 158 -2.45 4.43 -0.17
C ALA A 158 -3.35 3.97 0.98
N VAL A 159 -4.04 2.84 0.79
CA VAL A 159 -4.88 2.23 1.83
C VAL A 159 -4.15 1.01 2.38
N ALA A 160 -4.05 0.91 3.70
CA ALA A 160 -3.50 -0.27 4.37
C ALA A 160 -4.46 -0.80 5.43
N VAL A 161 -4.63 -2.11 5.45
CA VAL A 161 -5.41 -2.83 6.45
C VAL A 161 -4.45 -3.60 7.33
N TRP A 162 -4.50 -3.34 8.62
CA TRP A 162 -3.70 -4.00 9.64
C TRP A 162 -4.59 -4.93 10.47
N ARG A 163 -4.03 -6.07 10.88
CA ARG A 163 -4.67 -7.04 11.76
C ARG A 163 -3.72 -7.38 12.90
N MET A 164 -4.28 -7.78 14.03
CA MET A 164 -3.50 -8.31 15.13
C MET A 164 -3.48 -9.84 15.04
N ASN A 165 -2.31 -10.44 15.26
CA ASN A 165 -2.19 -11.89 15.37
C ASN A 165 -2.34 -12.36 16.83
N ASP A 166 -2.32 -13.67 17.03
CA ASP A 166 -2.51 -14.31 18.35
C ASP A 166 -1.40 -13.95 19.35
N GLU A 167 -0.23 -13.52 18.87
CA GLU A 167 0.86 -12.99 19.71
C GLU A 167 0.64 -11.53 20.13
N GLY A 168 -0.49 -10.93 19.76
CA GLY A 168 -0.80 -9.53 20.03
C GLY A 168 0.01 -8.54 19.18
N LYS A 169 0.64 -8.98 18.09
CA LYS A 169 1.43 -8.14 17.17
C LYS A 169 0.60 -7.72 15.96
N TRP A 170 0.74 -6.45 15.57
CA TRP A 170 0.16 -5.93 14.34
C TRP A 170 0.93 -6.44 13.12
N TYR A 171 0.20 -6.87 12.10
CA TYR A 171 0.76 -7.25 10.81
C TYR A 171 -0.07 -6.67 9.66
N LEU A 172 0.58 -6.48 8.52
CA LEU A 172 -0.08 -5.93 7.33
C LEU A 172 -0.92 -7.03 6.67
N ARG A 173 -2.23 -6.85 6.63
CA ARG A 173 -3.14 -7.77 5.96
C ARG A 173 -3.17 -7.52 4.45
N THR A 174 -3.35 -6.27 4.04
CA THR A 174 -3.28 -5.84 2.64
C THR A 174 -2.91 -4.36 2.55
N CYS A 175 -2.25 -3.95 1.47
CA CYS A 175 -2.01 -2.56 1.12
C CYS A 175 -2.16 -2.37 -0.39
N TYR A 176 -2.94 -1.38 -0.80
CA TYR A 176 -3.24 -1.12 -2.21
C TYR A 176 -3.38 0.39 -2.49
N PRO A 177 -3.05 0.83 -3.72
CA PRO A 177 -3.29 2.21 -4.12
C PRO A 177 -4.76 2.35 -4.56
N TYR A 178 -5.42 3.44 -4.17
CA TYR A 178 -6.81 3.73 -4.48
C TYR A 178 -6.93 5.00 -5.33
N PRO A 179 -7.52 4.96 -6.54
CA PRO A 179 -7.63 6.12 -7.44
C PRO A 179 -8.46 7.27 -6.89
#